data_AF-A0A4Y2FK48-F1
#
_entry.id   AF-A0A4Y2FK48-F1
#
_cell.length_a   1.000
_cell.length_b   1.000
_cell.length_c   1.000
_cell.angle_alpha   90.00
_cell.angle_beta   90.00
_cell.angle_gamma   90.00
#
_symmetry.space_group_name_H-M   'P 1'
#
loop_
_entity.id
_entity.type
_entity.pdbx_description
1 polymer ?
#
loop_
_entity_poly.entity_id
_entity_poly.type
_entity_poly.pdbx_seq_one_letter_code
_entity_poly.pdbx_strand_id
1 'polypeptide(L)'
;MDGKANQRNQICRGLRRWHRKLDPPTQASMAKALNVSQQVVSNQPKHTLKKTCHKKSKCHHLNERLVQIRSQRSWLLYKLLHKDRWRKFITTDEAWIYLSDINAESKVQYLSHDQNR
;
A
#
# COMPACT_ATOMS: atom_id res chain seq x y z
N MET A 1 -30.79 -5.98 -28.30
CA MET A 1 -30.29 -6.03 -26.90
C MET A 1 -28.83 -5.54 -26.81
N ASP A 2 -28.43 -4.62 -27.69
CA ASP A 2 -27.02 -4.46 -28.07
C ASP A 2 -26.33 -3.25 -27.43
N GLY A 3 -27.10 -2.32 -26.87
CA GLY A 3 -26.58 -1.13 -26.20
C GLY A 3 -25.78 -1.43 -24.92
N LYS A 4 -26.18 -2.44 -24.15
CA LYS A 4 -25.52 -2.81 -22.88
C LYS A 4 -24.14 -3.46 -23.11
N ALA A 5 -24.00 -4.26 -24.17
CA ALA A 5 -22.72 -4.88 -24.53
C ALA A 5 -21.71 -3.84 -25.04
N ASN A 6 -22.18 -2.87 -25.83
CA ASN A 6 -21.34 -1.79 -26.34
C ASN A 6 -20.80 -0.88 -25.21
N GLN A 7 -21.67 -0.50 -24.26
CA GLN A 7 -21.28 0.31 -23.11
C GLN A 7 -20.24 -0.41 -22.22
N ARG A 8 -20.42 -1.71 -21.96
CA ARG A 8 -19.45 -2.51 -21.18
C ARG A 8 -18.09 -2.59 -21.86
N ASN A 9 -18.06 -2.76 -23.18
CA ASN A 9 -16.82 -2.78 -23.97
C ASN A 9 -16.10 -1.42 -23.94
N GLN A 10 -16.84 -0.31 -24.02
CA GLN A 10 -16.28 1.03 -23.91
C GLN A 10 -15.63 1.29 -22.55
N ILE A 11 -16.32 0.91 -21.46
CA ILE A 11 -15.79 1.00 -20.08
C ILE A 11 -14.50 0.18 -19.94
N CYS A 12 -14.50 -1.06 -20.44
CA CYS A 12 -13.32 -1.93 -20.38
C CYS A 12 -12.12 -1.34 -21.14
N ARG A 13 -12.36 -0.74 -22.31
CA ARG A 13 -11.30 -0.06 -23.09
C ARG A 13 -10.75 1.15 -22.34
N GLY A 14 -11.62 1.96 -21.71
CA GLY A 14 -11.21 3.11 -20.89
C GLY A 14 -10.34 2.71 -19.71
N LEU A 15 -10.79 1.71 -18.93
CA LEU A 15 -10.04 1.20 -17.78
C LEU A 15 -8.68 0.62 -18.19
N ARG A 16 -8.60 -0.13 -19.30
CA ARG A 16 -7.33 -0.65 -19.82
C ARG A 16 -6.35 0.46 -20.14
N ARG A 17 -6.80 1.57 -20.73
CA ARG A 17 -5.95 2.73 -21.06
C ARG A 17 -5.33 3.32 -19.79
N TRP A 18 -6.11 3.43 -18.73
CA TRP A 18 -5.66 4.07 -17.49
C TRP A 18 -4.73 3.15 -16.69
N HIS A 19 -5.01 1.85 -16.66
CA HIS A 19 -4.14 0.86 -16.04
C HIS A 19 -2.80 0.62 -16.76
N ARG A 20 -2.55 1.27 -17.91
CA ARG A 20 -1.22 1.28 -18.56
C ARG A 20 -0.34 2.46 -18.10
N LYS A 21 -0.93 3.46 -17.43
CA LYS A 21 -0.16 4.59 -16.88
C LYS A 21 0.64 4.12 -15.66
N LEU A 22 1.83 4.69 -15.46
CA LEU A 22 2.67 4.44 -14.27
C LEU A 22 1.92 4.80 -12.99
N ASP A 23 1.22 5.94 -12.99
CA ASP A 23 0.36 6.39 -11.90
C ASP A 23 -1.09 6.54 -12.39
N PRO A 24 -1.90 5.47 -12.33
CA PRO A 24 -3.30 5.56 -12.68
C PRO A 24 -4.05 6.45 -11.67
N PRO A 25 -5.03 7.25 -12.13
CA PRO A 25 -5.85 8.07 -11.25
C PRO A 25 -6.68 7.22 -10.28
N THR A 26 -7.22 7.83 -9.23
CA THR A 26 -8.03 7.13 -8.22
C THR A 26 -9.29 6.51 -8.83
N GLN A 27 -9.80 5.42 -8.23
CA GLN A 27 -11.03 4.77 -8.69
C GLN A 27 -12.22 5.73 -8.79
N ALA A 28 -12.34 6.68 -7.85
CA ALA A 28 -13.37 7.71 -7.86
C ALA A 28 -13.22 8.66 -9.06
N SER A 29 -11.99 9.07 -9.38
CA SER A 29 -11.72 9.86 -10.58
C SER A 29 -12.05 9.09 -11.87
N MET A 30 -11.78 7.78 -11.91
CA MET A 30 -12.18 6.94 -13.05
C MET A 30 -13.69 6.81 -13.16
N ALA A 31 -14.38 6.63 -12.04
CA ALA A 31 -15.82 6.52 -11.98
C ALA A 31 -16.47 7.80 -12.53
N LYS A 32 -15.99 8.96 -12.11
CA LYS A 32 -16.45 10.27 -12.60
C LYS A 32 -16.21 10.45 -14.10
N ALA A 33 -15.03 10.12 -14.60
CA ALA A 33 -14.70 10.29 -16.02
C ALA A 33 -15.42 9.30 -16.94
N LEU A 34 -15.70 8.09 -16.46
CA LEU A 34 -16.43 7.07 -17.21
C LEU A 34 -17.94 7.12 -17.00
N ASN A 35 -18.43 8.06 -16.18
CA ASN A 35 -19.83 8.19 -15.77
C ASN A 35 -20.44 6.85 -15.28
N VAL A 36 -19.70 6.16 -14.42
CA VAL A 36 -20.12 4.89 -13.80
C VAL A 36 -19.95 4.95 -12.30
N SER A 37 -20.57 4.02 -11.57
CA SER A 37 -20.33 3.91 -10.13
C SER A 37 -18.89 3.45 -9.84
N GLN A 38 -18.35 3.88 -8.70
CA GLN A 38 -17.03 3.44 -8.24
C GLN A 38 -16.96 1.91 -8.04
N GLN A 39 -18.07 1.26 -7.70
CA GLN A 39 -18.16 -0.19 -7.58
C GLN A 39 -17.89 -0.90 -8.91
N VAL A 40 -18.39 -0.36 -10.04
CA VAL A 40 -18.10 -0.93 -11.37
C VAL A 40 -16.60 -0.84 -11.67
N VAL A 41 -15.96 0.28 -11.35
CA VAL A 41 -14.50 0.46 -11.51
C VAL A 41 -13.70 -0.48 -10.61
N SER A 42 -14.18 -0.78 -9.41
CA SER A 42 -13.51 -1.71 -8.48
C SER A 42 -13.63 -3.18 -8.91
N ASN A 43 -14.81 -3.58 -9.40
CA ASN A 43 -15.11 -4.97 -9.75
C ASN A 43 -14.56 -5.38 -11.12
N GLN A 44 -14.57 -4.47 -12.11
CA GLN A 44 -14.15 -4.77 -13.48
C GLN A 44 -12.68 -5.25 -13.62
N PRO A 45 -11.68 -4.68 -12.93
CA PRO A 45 -10.30 -5.17 -13.00
C PRO A 45 -10.14 -6.61 -12.51
N LYS A 46 -10.87 -7.00 -11.46
CA LYS A 46 -10.85 -8.36 -10.91
C LYS A 46 -11.52 -9.36 -11.85
N HIS A 47 -12.71 -9.04 -12.36
CA HIS A 47 -13.53 -9.99 -13.13
C HIS A 47 -13.24 -10.00 -14.64
N THR A 48 -12.83 -8.88 -15.23
CA THR A 48 -12.70 -8.73 -16.69
C THR A 48 -11.26 -8.53 -17.15
N LEU A 49 -10.40 -7.93 -16.33
CA LEU A 49 -8.97 -7.78 -16.65
C LEU A 49 -8.07 -8.86 -16.01
N LYS A 50 -8.64 -9.71 -15.14
CA LYS A 50 -7.92 -10.75 -14.37
C LYS A 50 -6.66 -10.21 -13.68
N LYS A 51 -6.69 -8.96 -13.21
CA LYS A 51 -5.56 -8.35 -12.50
C LYS A 51 -5.67 -8.61 -11.00
N THR A 52 -4.55 -8.87 -10.36
CA THR A 52 -4.47 -8.86 -8.89
C THR A 52 -4.62 -7.42 -8.40
N CYS A 53 -5.61 -7.20 -7.55
CA CYS A 53 -5.81 -5.90 -6.91
C CYS A 53 -5.28 -5.99 -5.48
N HIS A 54 -4.16 -5.32 -5.21
CA HIS A 54 -3.63 -5.19 -3.86
C HIS A 54 -4.24 -3.98 -3.18
N LYS A 55 -4.87 -4.19 -2.02
CA LYS A 55 -5.29 -3.08 -1.16
C LYS A 55 -4.07 -2.59 -0.40
N LYS A 56 -3.65 -1.35 -0.66
CA LYS A 56 -2.64 -0.70 0.18
C LYS A 56 -3.26 -0.49 1.57
N SER A 57 -2.53 -0.86 2.62
CA SER A 57 -2.93 -0.55 3.99
C SER A 57 -3.05 0.97 4.15
N LYS A 58 -3.90 1.40 5.09
CA LYS A 58 -3.95 2.81 5.46
C LYS A 58 -2.60 3.19 6.05
N CYS A 59 -1.97 4.22 5.50
CA CYS A 59 -0.76 4.82 6.06
C CYS A 59 -1.09 6.20 6.60
N HIS A 60 -0.27 6.72 7.51
CA HIS A 60 -0.38 8.11 7.96
C HIS A 60 -0.28 9.06 6.76
N HIS A 61 -1.16 10.05 6.74
CA HIS A 61 -1.09 11.14 5.76
C HIS A 61 0.18 11.95 6.03
N LEU A 62 1.06 12.04 5.03
CA LEU A 62 2.28 12.84 5.15
C LEU A 62 1.97 14.29 4.83
N ASN A 63 2.36 15.20 5.71
CA ASN A 63 2.41 16.61 5.37
C ASN A 63 3.57 16.89 4.39
N GLU A 64 3.53 18.04 3.73
CA GLU A 64 4.53 18.41 2.72
C GLU A 64 5.96 18.46 3.30
N ARG A 65 6.11 18.94 4.54
CA ARG A 65 7.37 18.94 5.28
C ARG A 65 7.96 17.53 5.42
N LEU A 66 7.15 16.54 5.81
CA LEU A 66 7.57 15.15 5.96
C LEU A 66 7.92 14.52 4.60
N VAL A 67 7.22 14.90 3.52
CA VAL A 67 7.58 14.48 2.16
C VAL A 67 8.96 15.00 1.79
N GLN A 68 9.25 16.27 2.04
CA GLN A 68 10.56 16.87 1.78
C GLN A 68 11.67 16.20 2.59
N ILE A 69 11.45 16.01 3.90
CA ILE A 69 12.42 15.33 4.78
C ILE A 69 12.73 13.92 4.28
N ARG A 70 11.69 13.14 3.92
CA ARG A 70 11.87 11.77 3.42
C ARG A 70 12.62 11.77 2.09
N SER A 71 12.27 12.67 1.17
CA SER A 71 12.97 12.82 -0.11
C SER A 71 14.46 13.11 0.09
N GLN A 72 14.79 14.12 0.88
CA GLN A 72 16.18 14.53 1.16
C GLN A 72 17.00 13.42 1.84
N ARG A 73 16.43 12.76 2.87
CA ARG A 73 17.15 11.74 3.65
C ARG A 73 17.29 10.40 2.93
N SER A 74 16.31 10.03 2.09
CA SER A 74 16.29 8.72 1.42
C SER A 74 17.51 8.50 0.53
N TRP A 75 17.89 9.50 -0.26
CA TRP A 75 19.03 9.41 -1.18
C TRP A 75 20.36 9.33 -0.44
N LEU A 76 20.51 10.10 0.64
CA LEU A 76 21.71 10.05 1.49
C LEU A 76 21.84 8.68 2.16
N LEU A 77 20.75 8.15 2.71
CA LEU A 77 20.71 6.82 3.30
C LEU A 77 21.07 5.74 2.27
N TYR A 78 20.48 5.79 1.06
CA TYR A 78 20.81 4.86 -0.02
C TYR A 78 22.30 4.88 -0.34
N LYS A 79 22.89 6.08 -0.49
CA LYS A 79 24.33 6.21 -0.74
C LYS A 79 25.14 5.54 0.36
N LEU A 80 24.79 5.72 1.64
CA LEU A 80 25.48 5.10 2.77
C LEU A 80 25.40 3.56 2.74
N LEU A 81 24.24 3.01 2.38
CA LEU A 81 23.99 1.58 2.37
C LEU A 81 24.50 0.84 1.11
N HIS A 82 24.69 1.56 0.00
CA HIS A 82 25.09 1.00 -1.29
C HIS A 82 26.51 0.37 -1.28
N LYS A 83 26.80 -0.53 -2.24
CA LYS A 83 28.02 -1.36 -2.36
C LYS A 83 28.26 -2.27 -1.15
N ASP A 84 27.24 -3.03 -0.75
CA ASP A 84 27.30 -3.96 0.38
C ASP A 84 27.64 -3.35 1.76
N ARG A 85 27.69 -2.01 1.85
CA ARG A 85 27.98 -1.30 3.10
C ARG A 85 26.86 -1.44 4.12
N TRP A 86 25.64 -1.75 3.68
CA TRP A 86 24.51 -2.11 4.54
C TRP A 86 24.84 -3.22 5.55
N ARG A 87 25.78 -4.14 5.22
CA ARG A 87 26.22 -5.22 6.11
C ARG A 87 26.91 -4.72 7.39
N LYS A 88 27.37 -3.46 7.39
CA LYS A 88 28.00 -2.82 8.56
C LYS A 88 26.99 -2.15 9.48
N PHE A 89 25.73 -2.08 9.09
CA PHE A 89 24.67 -1.43 9.86
C PHE A 89 23.84 -2.49 10.58
N ILE A 90 23.59 -2.24 11.86
CA ILE A 90 22.63 -2.98 12.66
C ILE A 90 21.44 -2.05 12.89
N THR A 91 20.23 -2.52 12.60
CA THR A 91 18.98 -1.78 12.87
C THR A 91 18.22 -2.49 13.97
N THR A 92 17.71 -1.75 14.93
CA THR A 92 16.83 -2.25 15.99
C THR A 92 15.47 -1.57 15.88
N ASP A 93 14.42 -2.33 16.15
CA ASP A 93 13.04 -1.83 16.25
C ASP A 93 12.31 -2.69 17.29
N GLU A 94 11.24 -2.14 17.87
CA GLU A 94 10.45 -2.82 18.89
C GLU A 94 9.11 -3.26 18.30
N ALA A 95 8.78 -4.53 18.48
CA ALA A 95 7.51 -5.09 18.03
C ALA A 95 6.81 -5.84 19.17
N TRP A 96 5.52 -5.61 19.32
CA TRP A 96 4.68 -6.36 20.25
C TRP A 96 4.54 -7.81 19.80
N ILE A 97 4.78 -8.75 20.73
CA ILE A 97 4.51 -10.17 20.52
C ILE A 97 3.34 -10.55 21.44
N TYR A 98 2.24 -11.01 20.84
CA TYR A 98 1.10 -11.53 21.57
C TYR A 98 1.26 -13.05 21.75
N LEU A 99 1.11 -13.55 22.99
CA LEU A 99 1.06 -14.98 23.29
C LEU A 99 -0.41 -15.43 23.28
N SER A 100 -0.74 -16.40 22.43
CA SER A 100 -2.12 -16.83 22.16
C SER A 100 -2.65 -17.93 23.09
N ASP A 101 -1.77 -18.66 23.80
CA ASP A 101 -2.15 -19.84 24.60
C ASP A 101 -1.81 -19.67 26.09
N ILE A 102 -2.34 -18.60 26.70
CA ILE A 102 -2.41 -18.52 28.16
C ILE A 102 -3.88 -18.53 28.53
N ASN A 103 -4.32 -19.57 29.25
CA ASN A 103 -5.65 -19.68 29.88
C ASN A 103 -5.90 -18.61 30.97
N ALA A 104 -5.18 -17.48 30.92
CA ALA A 104 -5.16 -16.41 31.89
C ALA A 104 -5.13 -15.06 31.17
N GLU A 105 -5.60 -14.00 31.83
CA GLU A 105 -5.63 -12.64 31.29
C GLU A 105 -4.24 -12.21 30.82
N SER A 106 -4.13 -11.78 29.56
CA SER A 106 -2.88 -11.29 28.98
C SER A 106 -2.47 -9.98 29.67
N LYS A 107 -1.40 -10.00 30.47
CA LYS A 107 -0.80 -8.80 31.07
C LYS A 107 0.45 -8.41 30.31
N VAL A 108 0.52 -7.14 29.89
CA VAL A 108 1.74 -6.57 29.29
C VAL A 108 2.83 -6.53 30.36
N GLN A 109 3.92 -7.28 30.16
CA GLN A 109 5.09 -7.26 31.03
C GLN A 109 6.30 -6.69 30.28
N TYR A 110 6.95 -5.69 30.87
CA TYR A 110 8.24 -5.19 30.41
C TYR A 110 9.34 -6.04 31.04
N LEU A 111 10.11 -6.76 30.22
CA LEU A 111 11.35 -7.38 30.69
C LEU A 111 12.43 -6.30 30.66
N SER A 112 12.71 -5.68 31.81
CA SER A 112 13.86 -4.77 31.94
C SER A 112 15.16 -5.58 31.86
N HIS A 113 16.06 -5.16 30.97
CA HIS A 113 17.31 -5.87 30.68
C HIS A 113 18.33 -5.89 31.84
N ASP A 114 18.10 -5.10 32.90
CA ASP A 114 19.04 -4.87 34.01
C ASP A 114 19.02 -5.93 35.13
N GLN A 115 18.27 -7.02 35.00
CA GLN A 115 18.14 -8.02 36.08
C GLN A 115 19.11 -9.21 36.01
N ASN A 116 20.03 -9.27 35.04
CA ASN A 116 21.10 -10.27 35.02
C ASN A 116 22.45 -9.63 35.34
N ARG A 117 22.69 -9.33 36.62
CA ARG A 117 24.00 -8.99 37.15
C ARG A 117 24.34 -9.86 38.35
#